data_AF-A0A1X0A8M9-F1
#
_entry.id   AF-A0A1X0A8M9-F1
#
_cell.length_a   1.000
_cell.length_b   1.000
_cell.length_c   1.000
_cell.angle_alpha   90.00
_cell.angle_beta   90.00
_cell.angle_gamma   90.00
#
_symmetry.space_group_name_H-M   'P 1'
#
loop_
_entity.id
_entity.type
_entity.pdbx_description
1 polymer ?
#
loop_
_entity_poly.entity_id
_entity_poly.type
_entity_poly.pdbx_seq_one_letter_code
_entity_poly.pdbx_strand_id
1 'polypeptide(L)'
;MSRVQLALNVDNLDDAIAFYSKLFGSEPAKVKPGYANFAIADPPLKLVLLENPTQGGTLNHLGVEVESSEDVHAEIGRLASAGMFTEEEIGTTCCFATQDKVWVTGPGGERWEVYTVLADSDTFGASPQHPAENGDGVCCGGAAAQTAPSCC
;
A
#
# COMPACT_ATOMS: atom_id res chain seq x y z
N MET A 1 -10.61 8.60 -15.14
CA MET A 1 -11.72 7.86 -14.50
C MET A 1 -11.16 7.09 -13.33
N SER A 2 -11.96 6.84 -12.30
CA SER A 2 -11.51 6.08 -11.13
C SER A 2 -11.30 4.59 -11.45
N ARG A 3 -10.45 3.93 -10.65
CA ARG A 3 -10.20 2.48 -10.74
C ARG A 3 -10.12 1.85 -9.36
N VAL A 4 -10.41 0.56 -9.29
CA VAL A 4 -10.22 -0.22 -8.07
C VAL A 4 -8.72 -0.43 -7.84
N GLN A 5 -8.29 -0.33 -6.58
CA GLN A 5 -7.02 -0.85 -6.11
C GLN A 5 -7.22 -2.19 -5.40
N LEU A 6 -6.39 -3.17 -5.76
CA LEU A 6 -6.24 -4.42 -5.06
C LEU A 6 -4.80 -4.54 -4.54
N ALA A 7 -4.63 -4.47 -3.23
CA ALA A 7 -3.33 -4.69 -2.59
C ALA A 7 -3.26 -6.09 -1.98
N LEU A 8 -2.26 -6.86 -2.39
CA LEU A 8 -2.06 -8.25 -1.96
C LEU A 8 -0.73 -8.41 -1.25
N ASN A 9 -0.74 -9.20 -0.18
CA ASN A 9 0.48 -9.75 0.38
C ASN A 9 0.94 -10.92 -0.50
N VAL A 10 2.23 -10.99 -0.79
CA VAL A 10 2.85 -12.07 -1.59
C VAL A 10 4.07 -12.63 -0.86
N ASP A 11 4.29 -13.95 -0.95
CA ASP A 11 5.43 -14.58 -0.27
C ASP A 11 6.76 -14.27 -0.96
N ASN A 12 6.73 -14.21 -2.30
CA ASN A 12 7.88 -13.89 -3.14
C ASN A 12 7.45 -12.89 -4.22
N LEU A 13 8.10 -11.72 -4.23
CA LEU A 13 7.73 -10.64 -5.14
C LEU A 13 8.01 -10.98 -6.60
N ASP A 14 9.15 -11.60 -6.90
CA ASP A 14 9.56 -11.90 -8.28
C ASP A 14 8.62 -12.91 -8.95
N ASP A 15 8.24 -13.97 -8.22
CA ASP A 15 7.26 -14.96 -8.68
C ASP A 15 5.88 -14.31 -8.92
N ALA A 16 5.47 -13.42 -8.02
CA ALA A 16 4.20 -12.71 -8.15
C ALA A 16 4.21 -11.76 -9.36
N ILE A 17 5.29 -10.99 -9.57
CA ILE A 17 5.45 -10.15 -10.76
C ILE A 17 5.34 -11.01 -12.02
N ALA A 18 6.10 -12.12 -12.09
CA ALA A 18 6.07 -13.00 -13.25
C ALA A 18 4.68 -13.59 -13.54
N PHE A 19 3.90 -13.89 -12.49
CA PHE A 19 2.53 -14.35 -12.63
C PHE A 19 1.59 -13.25 -13.13
N TYR A 20 1.57 -12.09 -12.47
CA TYR A 20 0.64 -11.01 -12.80
C TYR A 20 0.97 -10.33 -14.13
N SER A 21 2.24 -10.28 -14.53
CA SER A 21 2.61 -9.83 -15.88
C SER A 21 1.97 -10.70 -16.96
N LYS A 22 1.91 -12.03 -16.76
CA LYS A 22 1.25 -12.95 -17.68
C LYS A 22 -0.28 -12.84 -17.62
N LEU A 23 -0.84 -12.75 -16.42
CA LEU A 23 -2.29 -12.67 -16.23
C LEU A 23 -2.90 -11.46 -16.92
N PHE A 24 -2.26 -10.29 -16.79
CA PHE A 24 -2.76 -9.04 -17.34
C PHE A 24 -2.11 -8.62 -18.66
N GLY A 25 -1.10 -9.37 -19.13
CA GLY A 25 -0.36 -9.03 -20.36
C GLY A 25 0.31 -7.66 -20.29
N SER A 26 0.73 -7.24 -19.10
CA SER A 26 1.32 -5.91 -18.83
C SER A 26 2.46 -6.04 -17.84
N GLU A 27 3.53 -5.28 -18.04
CA GLU A 27 4.62 -5.18 -17.06
C GLU A 27 4.24 -4.29 -15.87
N PRO A 28 4.91 -4.43 -14.70
CA PRO A 28 4.70 -3.55 -13.57
C PRO A 28 5.08 -2.10 -13.92
N ALA A 29 4.27 -1.16 -13.46
CA ALA A 29 4.54 0.28 -13.61
C ALA A 29 5.64 0.76 -12.64
N LYS A 30 5.81 0.09 -11.50
CA LYS A 30 6.87 0.38 -10.54
C LYS A 30 7.31 -0.89 -9.82
N VAL A 31 8.62 -1.05 -9.64
CA VAL A 31 9.23 -2.12 -8.84
C VAL A 31 10.24 -1.49 -7.88
N LYS A 32 10.20 -1.89 -6.61
CA LYS A 32 11.12 -1.53 -5.53
C LYS A 32 11.33 -2.77 -4.64
N PRO A 33 12.36 -2.83 -3.78
CA PRO A 33 12.51 -3.94 -2.84
C PRO A 33 11.23 -4.15 -2.01
N GLY A 34 10.67 -5.37 -2.05
CA GLY A 34 9.44 -5.74 -1.34
C GLY A 34 8.13 -5.13 -1.87
N TYR A 35 8.16 -4.42 -3.01
CA TYR A 35 6.98 -3.72 -3.54
C TYR A 35 6.95 -3.71 -5.07
N ALA A 36 5.78 -3.99 -5.65
CA ALA A 36 5.51 -3.69 -7.05
C ALA A 36 4.08 -3.18 -7.23
N ASN A 37 3.85 -2.41 -8.30
CA ASN A 37 2.49 -2.13 -8.72
C ASN A 37 2.32 -2.20 -10.24
N PHE A 38 1.10 -2.49 -10.67
CA PHE A 38 0.66 -2.48 -12.06
C PHE A 38 -0.45 -1.46 -12.22
N ALA A 39 -0.45 -0.79 -13.38
CA ALA A 39 -1.52 0.10 -13.81
C ALA A 39 -2.18 -0.52 -15.05
N ILE A 40 -3.22 -1.34 -14.83
CA ILE A 40 -3.94 -2.03 -15.90
C ILE A 40 -5.02 -1.10 -16.45
N ALA A 41 -5.07 -0.97 -17.77
CA ALA A 41 -6.01 -0.08 -18.46
C ALA A 41 -7.39 -0.72 -18.65
N ASP A 42 -7.43 -2.00 -19.04
CA ASP A 42 -8.68 -2.74 -19.28
C ASP A 42 -8.54 -4.19 -18.79
N PRO A 43 -9.25 -4.59 -17.70
CA PRO A 43 -10.10 -3.74 -16.88
C PRO A 43 -9.29 -2.68 -16.10
N PRO A 44 -9.84 -1.48 -15.83
CA PRO A 44 -9.16 -0.47 -15.01
C PRO A 44 -8.85 -1.01 -13.61
N LEU A 45 -7.57 -1.23 -13.32
CA LEU A 45 -7.12 -1.81 -12.05
C LEU A 45 -5.75 -1.25 -11.67
N LYS A 46 -5.64 -0.86 -10.40
CA LYS A 46 -4.36 -0.66 -9.72
C LYS A 46 -4.07 -1.93 -8.92
N LEU A 47 -3.12 -2.74 -9.36
CA LEU A 47 -2.67 -3.90 -8.58
C LEU A 47 -1.42 -3.50 -7.80
N VAL A 48 -1.41 -3.75 -6.49
CA VAL A 48 -0.27 -3.52 -5.61
C VAL A 48 0.15 -4.86 -4.99
N LEU A 49 1.43 -5.18 -5.07
CA LEU A 49 2.03 -6.38 -4.50
C LEU A 49 2.99 -5.95 -3.40
N LEU A 50 2.77 -6.48 -2.20
CA LEU A 50 3.57 -6.23 -1.01
C LEU A 50 4.20 -7.55 -0.59
N GLU A 51 5.52 -7.64 -0.60
CA GLU A 51 6.20 -8.84 -0.12
C GLU A 51 6.04 -8.96 1.39
N ASN A 52 5.41 -10.04 1.82
CA ASN A 52 5.19 -10.37 3.21
C ASN A 52 5.36 -11.88 3.37
N PRO A 53 6.60 -12.36 3.59
CA PRO A 53 6.88 -13.77 3.75
C PRO A 53 6.04 -14.33 4.91
N THR A 54 5.32 -15.43 4.68
CA THR A 54 4.39 -16.11 5.61
C THR A 54 2.93 -15.65 5.57
N GLN A 55 2.62 -14.54 4.89
CA GLN A 55 1.24 -14.08 4.69
C GLN A 55 0.86 -13.96 3.20
N GLY A 56 1.61 -14.60 2.30
CA GLY A 56 1.33 -14.57 0.87
C GLY A 56 -0.07 -15.08 0.50
N GLY A 57 -0.65 -14.45 -0.53
CA GLY A 57 -1.98 -14.78 -1.04
C GLY A 57 -3.13 -14.15 -0.24
N THR A 58 -2.85 -13.40 0.82
CA THR A 58 -3.87 -12.69 1.60
C THR A 58 -4.16 -11.29 1.05
N LEU A 59 -5.37 -10.81 1.30
CA LEU A 59 -5.73 -9.41 1.06
C LEU A 59 -4.97 -8.52 2.04
N ASN A 60 -4.25 -7.52 1.53
CA ASN A 60 -3.65 -6.50 2.38
C ASN A 60 -4.67 -5.37 2.66
N HIS A 61 -5.13 -4.70 1.61
CA HIS A 61 -6.23 -3.73 1.67
C HIS A 61 -6.83 -3.49 0.27
N LEU A 62 -7.92 -2.72 0.22
CA LEU A 62 -8.62 -2.35 -1.00
C LEU A 62 -8.61 -0.84 -1.16
N GLY A 63 -8.84 -0.36 -2.38
CA GLY A 63 -9.01 1.06 -2.58
C GLY A 63 -9.75 1.47 -3.84
N VAL A 64 -9.98 2.77 -3.95
CA VAL A 64 -10.49 3.45 -5.13
C VAL A 64 -9.55 4.61 -5.44
N GLU A 65 -8.79 4.48 -6.52
CA GLU A 65 -7.94 5.55 -7.04
C GLU A 65 -8.81 6.53 -7.82
N VAL A 66 -8.84 7.79 -7.38
CA VAL A 66 -9.58 8.89 -8.01
C VAL A 66 -8.64 9.89 -8.68
N GLU A 67 -9.20 10.74 -9.54
CA GLU A 67 -8.40 11.58 -10.45
C GLU A 67 -7.73 12.76 -9.75
N SER A 68 -8.30 13.24 -8.64
CA SER A 68 -7.85 14.49 -8.02
C SER A 68 -8.02 14.53 -6.50
N SER A 69 -7.32 15.46 -5.86
CA SER A 69 -7.51 15.78 -4.44
C SER A 69 -8.91 16.29 -4.15
N GLU A 70 -9.53 16.99 -5.11
CA GLU A 70 -10.90 17.48 -4.98
C GLU A 70 -11.89 16.32 -4.84
N ASP A 71 -11.69 15.24 -5.60
CA ASP A 71 -12.48 14.02 -5.48
C ASP A 71 -12.28 13.34 -4.11
N VAL A 72 -11.04 13.29 -3.60
CA VAL A 72 -10.76 12.75 -2.26
C VAL A 72 -11.45 13.57 -1.17
N HIS A 73 -11.36 14.90 -1.24
CA HIS A 73 -12.03 15.78 -0.28
C HIS A 73 -13.56 15.66 -0.33
N ALA A 74 -14.14 15.48 -1.52
CA ALA A 74 -15.57 15.22 -1.67
C ALA A 74 -15.97 13.91 -0.99
N GLU A 75 -15.17 12.85 -1.15
CA GLU A 75 -15.40 11.55 -0.50
C GLU A 75 -15.20 11.60 1.02
N ILE A 76 -14.24 12.37 1.52
CA ILE A 76 -14.11 12.66 2.97
C ILE A 76 -15.41 13.24 3.52
N GLY A 77 -15.94 14.30 2.88
CA GLY A 77 -17.19 14.95 3.30
C GLY A 77 -18.38 13.99 3.29
N ARG A 78 -18.50 13.17 2.23
CA ARG A 78 -19.56 12.16 2.09
C ARG A 78 -19.47 11.07 3.16
N LEU A 79 -18.28 10.51 3.40
CA LEU A 79 -18.04 9.43 4.35
C LEU A 79 -18.17 9.90 5.81
N ALA A 80 -17.72 11.11 6.12
CA ALA A 80 -17.92 11.73 7.44
C ALA A 80 -19.41 11.96 7.72
N SER A 81 -20.17 12.46 6.74
CA SER A 81 -21.62 12.65 6.86
C SER A 81 -22.39 11.34 7.06
N ALA A 82 -21.83 10.22 6.57
CA ALA A 82 -22.37 8.88 6.75
C ALA A 82 -21.92 8.19 8.05
N GLY A 83 -21.07 8.83 8.88
CA GLY A 83 -20.54 8.24 10.11
C GLY A 83 -19.56 7.08 9.87
N MET A 84 -18.94 7.03 8.69
CA MET A 84 -18.01 5.95 8.29
C MET A 84 -16.54 6.35 8.38
N PHE A 85 -16.26 7.63 8.58
CA PHE A 85 -14.91 8.18 8.56
C PHE A 85 -14.05 7.63 9.69
N THR A 86 -12.88 7.08 9.35
CA THR A 86 -11.91 6.63 10.35
C THR A 86 -10.71 7.55 10.44
N GLU A 87 -10.08 7.88 9.31
CA GLU A 87 -8.78 8.57 9.25
C GLU A 87 -8.59 9.29 7.91
N GLU A 88 -7.98 10.47 7.93
CA GLU A 88 -7.52 11.20 6.73
C GLU A 88 -6.00 11.39 6.75
N GLU A 89 -5.40 11.27 5.57
CA GLU A 89 -3.97 11.49 5.34
C GLU A 89 -3.84 12.41 4.12
N ILE A 90 -3.56 13.70 4.35
CA ILE A 90 -3.47 14.71 3.29
C ILE A 90 -2.00 15.08 3.07
N GLY A 91 -1.55 15.07 1.82
CA GLY A 91 -0.17 15.36 1.42
C GLY A 91 0.87 14.43 2.04
N THR A 92 0.47 13.22 2.42
CA THR A 92 1.33 12.28 3.16
C THR A 92 1.98 11.30 2.21
N THR A 93 3.26 11.00 2.42
CA THR A 93 3.94 9.94 1.67
C THR A 93 3.60 8.58 2.29
N CYS A 94 2.87 7.74 1.55
CA CYS A 94 2.58 6.35 1.90
C CYS A 94 3.26 5.45 0.87
N CYS A 95 4.01 4.45 1.34
CA CYS A 95 4.89 3.64 0.50
C CYS A 95 5.81 4.52 -0.37
N PHE A 96 5.65 4.54 -1.70
CA PHE A 96 6.50 5.27 -2.63
C PHE A 96 5.73 6.34 -3.41
N ALA A 97 4.72 6.95 -2.78
CA ALA A 97 3.94 8.04 -3.37
C ALA A 97 3.46 9.02 -2.30
N THR A 98 3.44 10.31 -2.63
CA THR A 98 2.69 11.33 -1.88
C THR A 98 1.25 11.31 -2.35
N GLN A 99 0.32 11.25 -1.40
CA GLN A 99 -1.09 11.00 -1.66
C GLN A 99 -1.97 11.88 -0.76
N ASP A 100 -3.17 12.17 -1.25
CA ASP A 100 -4.31 12.50 -0.41
C ASP A 100 -5.19 11.27 -0.32
N LYS A 101 -5.65 10.95 0.88
CA LYS A 101 -6.33 9.69 1.16
C LYS A 101 -7.28 9.79 2.34
N VAL A 102 -8.37 9.02 2.27
CA VAL A 102 -9.24 8.72 3.40
C VAL A 102 -9.39 7.22 3.56
N TRP A 103 -9.35 6.77 4.82
CA TRP A 103 -9.60 5.37 5.18
C TRP A 103 -11.00 5.17 5.74
N VAL A 104 -11.53 3.98 5.48
CA VAL A 104 -12.67 3.39 6.20
C VAL A 104 -12.42 1.90 6.43
N THR A 105 -13.09 1.32 7.41
CA THR A 105 -13.01 -0.11 7.72
C THR A 105 -14.37 -0.74 7.52
N GLY A 106 -14.42 -1.80 6.71
CA GLY A 106 -15.65 -2.55 6.49
C GLY A 106 -16.01 -3.43 7.70
N PRO A 107 -17.25 -3.97 7.74
CA PRO A 107 -17.73 -4.75 8.88
C PRO A 107 -16.93 -6.02 9.15
N GLY A 108 -16.20 -6.55 8.15
CA GLY A 108 -15.33 -7.72 8.27
C GLY A 108 -13.89 -7.40 8.68
N GLY A 109 -13.56 -6.12 8.89
CA GLY A 109 -12.22 -5.66 9.24
C GLY A 109 -11.34 -5.31 8.02
N GLU A 110 -11.84 -5.49 6.80
CA GLU A 110 -11.15 -5.09 5.58
C GLU A 110 -11.01 -3.56 5.50
N ARG A 111 -9.77 -3.09 5.27
CA ARG A 111 -9.49 -1.65 5.13
C ARG A 111 -9.69 -1.22 3.68
N TRP A 112 -10.31 -0.05 3.53
CA TRP A 112 -10.54 0.61 2.25
C TRP A 112 -9.95 2.01 2.27
N GLU A 113 -9.26 2.38 1.20
CA GLU A 113 -8.82 3.75 0.95
C GLU A 113 -9.51 4.36 -0.28
N VAL A 114 -9.86 5.64 -0.21
CA VAL A 114 -10.10 6.45 -1.41
C VAL A 114 -8.97 7.46 -1.49
N TYR A 115 -8.23 7.47 -2.60
CA TYR A 115 -7.00 8.23 -2.68
C TYR A 115 -6.71 8.75 -4.09
N THR A 116 -5.81 9.73 -4.17
CA THR A 116 -5.15 10.13 -5.41
C THR A 116 -3.63 10.16 -5.24
N VAL A 117 -2.88 9.95 -6.32
CA VAL A 117 -1.41 10.06 -6.31
C VAL A 117 -1.02 11.46 -6.75
N LEU A 118 -0.33 12.19 -5.87
CA LEU A 118 0.15 13.55 -6.14
C LEU A 118 1.56 13.54 -6.75
N ALA A 119 2.42 12.67 -6.25
CA ALA A 119 3.80 12.54 -6.71
C ALA A 119 4.36 11.16 -6.37
N ASP A 120 5.31 10.68 -7.18
CA ASP A 120 6.14 9.54 -6.81
C ASP A 120 7.15 9.93 -5.71
N SER A 121 7.43 9.00 -4.81
CA SER A 121 8.48 9.09 -3.79
C SER A 121 9.49 7.97 -3.97
N ASP A 122 10.77 8.28 -3.80
CA ASP A 122 11.84 7.29 -3.77
C ASP A 122 12.09 6.71 -2.37
N THR A 123 11.54 7.34 -1.33
CA THR A 123 11.61 6.88 0.06
C THR A 123 10.30 6.18 0.46
N PHE A 124 10.43 5.11 1.25
CA PHE A 124 9.28 4.40 1.80
C PHE A 124 8.65 5.21 2.95
N GLY A 125 7.39 5.59 2.79
CA GLY A 125 6.57 6.27 3.80
C GLY A 125 5.99 5.33 4.85
N ALA A 126 5.23 5.86 5.81
CA ALA A 126 4.58 5.03 6.83
C ALA A 126 3.57 4.08 6.18
N SER A 127 3.64 2.78 6.49
CA SER A 127 2.58 1.83 6.14
C SER A 127 1.37 2.03 7.05
N PRO A 128 0.14 1.76 6.57
CA PRO A 128 -1.03 1.74 7.44
C PRO A 128 -0.79 0.76 8.59
N GLN A 129 -0.90 1.24 9.82
CA GLN A 129 -0.81 0.38 11.00
C GLN A 129 -2.07 -0.50 11.01
N HIS A 130 -1.93 -1.80 10.71
CA HIS A 130 -3.01 -2.75 10.88
C HIS A 130 -3.29 -2.93 12.39
N PRO A 131 -4.54 -2.76 12.86
CA PRO A 131 -4.88 -3.05 14.25
C PRO A 131 -5.01 -4.56 14.46
N ALA A 132 -3.90 -5.28 14.33
CA ALA A 132 -3.63 -6.60 14.91
C ALA A 132 -2.24 -7.07 14.43
N GLU A 133 -1.18 -6.68 15.14
CA GLU A 133 0.01 -7.49 15.39
C GLU A 133 0.97 -6.71 16.30
N ASN A 134 0.83 -6.92 17.62
CA ASN A 134 1.95 -6.75 18.53
C ASN A 134 2.96 -7.87 18.20
N GLY A 135 3.81 -7.63 17.21
CA GLY A 135 4.87 -8.54 16.80
C GLY A 135 6.03 -7.72 16.28
N ASP A 136 7.18 -7.83 16.95
CA ASP A 136 8.43 -7.13 16.70
C ASP A 136 8.74 -6.94 15.20
N GLY A 137 8.39 -5.75 14.69
CA GLY A 137 8.90 -5.24 13.42
C GLY A 137 10.37 -4.91 13.58
N VAL A 138 11.23 -5.91 13.39
CA VAL A 138 12.68 -5.78 13.34
C VAL A 138 13.04 -4.74 12.28
N CYS A 139 13.38 -3.55 12.74
CA CYS A 139 13.95 -2.48 11.96
C CYS A 139 15.40 -2.86 11.62
N CYS A 140 15.59 -3.63 10.55
CA CYS A 140 16.91 -3.93 9.99
C CYS A 140 17.45 -2.70 9.23
N GLY A 141 17.77 -1.64 9.97
CA GLY A 141 18.75 -0.63 9.59
C GLY A 141 20.13 -1.08 10.04
N GLY A 142 21.02 -1.35 9.09
CA GLY A 142 22.35 -1.91 9.34
C GLY A 142 23.16 -1.12 10.37
N ALA A 143 23.55 -1.79 11.46
CA ALA A 143 24.63 -1.31 12.32
C ALA A 143 25.96 -1.68 11.67
N ALA A 144 26.60 -0.69 11.07
CA ALA A 144 28.01 -0.76 10.71
C ALA A 144 28.85 -1.10 11.96
N ALA A 145 29.82 -1.98 11.73
CA ALA A 145 30.85 -2.46 12.63
C ALA A 145 31.25 -1.51 13.76
N GLN A 146 31.23 -2.02 15.00
CA GLN A 146 32.23 -1.67 16.01
C GLN A 146 32.72 -2.92 16.72
N THR A 147 34.01 -3.16 16.55
CA THR A 147 34.82 -4.21 17.16
C THR A 147 35.12 -3.92 18.63
N ALA A 148 34.92 -4.96 19.45
CA ALA A 148 35.73 -5.40 20.60
C ALA A 148 35.63 -4.67 21.96
N PRO A 149 36.11 -5.28 23.08
CA PRO A 149 36.46 -6.68 23.33
C PRO A 149 35.70 -7.32 24.52
N SER A 150 35.83 -8.65 24.61
CA SER A 150 35.57 -9.50 25.77
C SER A 150 36.28 -9.01 27.04
N CYS A 151 35.65 -9.16 28.22
CA CYS A 151 36.24 -9.82 29.40
C CYS A 151 35.26 -9.91 30.59
N CYS A 152 35.24 -11.12 31.19
CA CYS A 152 34.83 -11.57 32.53
C CYS A 152 33.46 -11.17 33.10
#